data_AF-A0AAN8IRE9-F1
#
_entry.id   AF-A0AAN8IRE9-F1
#
_cell.length_a   1.000
_cell.length_b   1.000
_cell.length_c   1.000
_cell.angle_alpha   90.00
_cell.angle_beta   90.00
_cell.angle_gamma   90.00
#
_symmetry.space_group_name_H-M   'P 1'
#
loop_
_entity.id
_entity.type
_entity.pdbx_description
1 polymer ?
#
loop_
_entity_poly.entity_id
_entity_poly.type
_entity_poly.pdbx_seq_one_letter_code
_entity_poly.pdbx_strand_id
1 'polypeptide(L)'
;MNPSLGESAWVMQHTLADLDEIISMEENINDMVYQKTNDRLPPSSKENDEAQMKAFANKGADPDVSALFGVRRDLPPAMVVTAEFDVLRDEAIQYAKKLQEVGVPCEWKHYKTAFHGLCTLPDTPVAKHIIEDVCCFLDGNL
;
A
#
# COMPACT_ATOMS: atom_id res chain seq x y z
N MET A 1 -37.64 21.98 -18.67
CA MET A 1 -38.71 21.52 -17.76
C MET A 1 -38.03 21.18 -16.44
N ASN A 2 -38.34 21.91 -15.37
CA ASN A 2 -37.82 21.60 -14.03
C ASN A 2 -38.65 20.46 -13.43
N PRO A 3 -38.03 19.43 -12.81
CA PRO A 3 -38.79 18.44 -12.06
C PRO A 3 -39.46 19.10 -10.87
N SER A 4 -40.70 18.68 -10.57
CA SER A 4 -41.44 19.20 -9.43
C SER A 4 -40.86 18.66 -8.11
N LEU A 5 -40.96 19.45 -7.04
CA LEU A 5 -40.49 19.14 -5.68
C LEU A 5 -40.90 17.76 -5.13
N GLY A 6 -41.92 17.12 -5.71
CA GLY A 6 -42.38 15.78 -5.34
C GLY A 6 -41.47 14.63 -5.82
N GLU A 7 -40.74 14.78 -6.94
CA GLU A 7 -39.87 13.71 -7.46
C GLU A 7 -38.53 13.65 -6.72
N SER A 8 -38.02 14.79 -6.27
CA SER A 8 -36.82 14.88 -5.42
C SER A 8 -37.02 14.28 -4.02
N ALA A 9 -38.26 14.20 -3.53
CA ALA A 9 -38.58 13.57 -2.25
C ALA A 9 -38.53 12.03 -2.33
N TRP A 10 -38.84 11.43 -3.48
CA TRP A 10 -38.90 9.97 -3.66
C TRP A 10 -37.50 9.34 -3.73
N VAL A 11 -36.52 10.06 -4.28
CA VAL A 11 -35.11 9.63 -4.30
C VAL A 11 -34.48 9.67 -2.89
N MET A 12 -34.91 10.62 -2.04
CA MET A 12 -34.41 10.73 -0.67
C MET A 12 -34.99 9.70 0.31
N GLN A 13 -36.11 9.04 -0.01
CA GLN A 13 -36.74 8.10 0.91
C GLN A 13 -36.08 6.70 0.91
N HIS A 14 -35.23 6.40 -0.08
CA HIS A 14 -34.42 5.17 -0.13
C HIS A 14 -33.03 5.35 0.49
N THR A 15 -32.65 6.58 0.88
CA THR A 15 -31.39 6.92 1.57
C THR A 15 -31.63 7.25 3.05
N LEU A 16 -32.65 6.65 3.66
CA LEU A 16 -32.89 6.70 5.11
C LEU A 16 -32.81 5.28 5.69
N ALA A 17 -31.73 4.57 5.40
CA ALA A 17 -31.23 3.67 6.43
C ALA A 17 -30.72 4.59 7.54
N ASP A 18 -31.18 4.40 8.78
CA ASP A 18 -30.69 5.18 9.92
C ASP A 18 -29.16 5.12 9.91
N LEU A 19 -28.48 6.24 10.15
CA LEU A 19 -27.01 6.26 10.17
C LEU A 19 -26.46 5.20 11.14
N ASP A 20 -27.18 4.95 12.23
CA ASP A 20 -26.88 3.90 13.20
C ASP A 20 -27.02 2.48 12.61
N GLU A 21 -27.94 2.28 11.68
CA GLU A 21 -28.16 1.01 10.98
C GLU A 21 -27.07 0.77 9.93
N ILE A 22 -26.61 1.81 9.23
CA ILE A 22 -25.46 1.74 8.31
C ILE A 22 -24.18 1.45 9.08
N ILE A 23 -23.93 2.17 10.18
CA ILE A 23 -22.74 1.98 11.03
C ILE A 23 -22.76 0.57 11.63
N SER A 24 -23.90 0.14 12.17
CA SER A 24 -24.07 -1.24 12.69
C SER A 24 -23.85 -2.29 11.60
N MET A 25 -24.27 -2.01 10.36
CA MET A 25 -24.08 -2.93 9.25
C MET A 25 -22.62 -2.94 8.77
N GLU A 26 -21.91 -1.81 8.77
CA GLU A 26 -20.47 -1.73 8.51
C GLU A 26 -19.66 -2.43 9.61
N GLU A 27 -20.01 -2.26 10.89
CA GLU A 27 -19.42 -2.97 12.02
C GLU A 27 -19.64 -4.48 11.91
N ASN A 28 -20.87 -4.92 11.61
CA ASN A 28 -21.18 -6.32 11.40
C ASN A 28 -20.45 -6.90 10.18
N ILE A 29 -20.34 -6.15 9.08
CA ILE A 29 -19.57 -6.60 7.90
C ILE A 29 -18.09 -6.72 8.27
N ASN A 30 -17.52 -5.75 8.98
CA ASN A 30 -16.12 -5.80 9.43
C ASN A 30 -15.88 -6.99 10.37
N ASP A 31 -16.76 -7.23 11.34
CA ASP A 31 -16.67 -8.39 12.25
C ASP A 31 -16.85 -9.72 11.50
N MET A 32 -17.77 -9.80 10.54
CA MET A 32 -17.95 -10.98 9.69
C MET A 32 -16.74 -11.24 8.80
N VAL A 33 -16.11 -10.20 8.24
CA VAL A 33 -14.89 -10.31 7.45
C VAL A 33 -13.71 -10.72 8.35
N TYR A 34 -13.62 -10.17 9.56
CA TYR A 34 -12.60 -10.54 10.54
C TYR A 34 -12.75 -11.99 11.02
N GLN A 35 -13.98 -12.45 11.30
CA GLN A 35 -14.22 -13.84 11.67
C GLN A 35 -14.00 -14.80 10.50
N LYS A 36 -14.48 -14.49 9.29
CA LYS A 36 -14.24 -15.34 8.10
C LYS A 36 -12.77 -15.44 7.72
N THR A 37 -11.97 -14.41 7.97
CA THR A 37 -10.53 -14.46 7.72
C THR A 37 -9.81 -15.32 8.75
N ASN A 38 -10.20 -15.24 10.03
CA ASN A 38 -9.68 -16.13 11.08
C ASN A 38 -10.07 -17.60 10.90
N ASP A 39 -11.31 -17.89 10.47
CA ASP A 39 -11.77 -19.27 10.24
C ASP A 39 -11.04 -19.97 9.07
N ARG A 40 -10.46 -19.19 8.14
CA ARG A 40 -9.70 -19.70 6.98
C ARG A 40 -8.21 -19.86 7.26
N LEU A 41 -7.70 -19.22 8.31
CA LEU A 41 -6.35 -19.43 8.76
C LEU A 41 -6.30 -20.77 9.51
N PRO A 42 -5.29 -21.62 9.28
CA PRO A 42 -5.07 -22.74 10.21
C PRO A 42 -4.97 -22.14 11.62
N PRO A 43 -5.50 -22.82 12.66
CA PRO A 43 -5.43 -22.28 14.01
C PRO A 43 -3.97 -21.96 14.32
N SER A 44 -3.66 -20.67 14.48
CA SER A 44 -2.33 -20.27 14.91
C SER A 44 -2.20 -20.78 16.34
N SER A 45 -1.33 -21.75 16.57
CA SER A 45 -0.98 -22.08 17.94
C SER A 45 -0.12 -20.92 18.44
N LYS A 46 -0.43 -20.41 19.64
CA LYS A 46 0.40 -19.38 20.30
C LYS A 46 1.88 -19.76 20.32
N GLU A 47 2.15 -21.06 20.37
CA GLU A 47 3.49 -21.65 20.32
C GLU A 47 4.19 -21.43 18.97
N ASN A 48 3.46 -21.47 17.85
CA ASN A 48 4.00 -21.19 16.52
C ASN A 48 4.23 -19.68 16.32
N ASP A 49 3.31 -18.84 16.83
CA ASP A 49 3.44 -17.38 16.75
C ASP A 49 4.64 -16.90 17.60
N GLU A 50 4.84 -17.45 18.80
CA GLU A 50 6.01 -17.16 19.64
C GLU A 50 7.32 -17.61 18.99
N ALA A 51 7.32 -18.78 18.35
CA ALA A 51 8.49 -19.28 17.64
C ALA A 51 8.85 -18.37 16.45
N GLN A 52 7.86 -17.94 15.68
CA GLN A 52 8.04 -16.97 14.59
C GLN A 52 8.52 -15.62 15.11
N MET A 53 7.89 -15.07 16.15
CA MET A 53 8.33 -13.82 16.77
C MET A 53 9.78 -13.91 17.26
N LYS A 54 10.18 -14.99 17.95
CA LYS A 54 11.57 -15.19 18.37
C LYS A 54 12.53 -15.28 17.19
N ALA A 55 12.12 -15.94 16.09
CA ALA A 55 12.95 -16.07 14.90
C ALA A 55 13.21 -14.72 14.20
N PHE A 56 12.26 -13.79 14.28
CA PHE A 56 12.36 -12.45 13.68
C PHE A 56 12.80 -11.36 14.65
N ALA A 57 12.80 -11.61 15.96
CA ALA A 57 13.08 -10.63 17.01
C ALA A 57 14.37 -9.83 16.79
N ASN A 58 15.41 -10.47 16.25
CA ASN A 58 16.71 -9.83 16.03
C ASN A 58 17.04 -9.60 14.55
N LYS A 59 16.10 -9.87 13.63
CA LYS A 59 16.34 -9.75 12.18
C LYS A 59 15.91 -8.42 11.60
N GLY A 60 15.07 -7.66 12.30
CA GLY A 60 14.52 -6.40 11.78
C GLY A 60 15.58 -5.35 11.43
N ALA A 61 16.77 -5.40 12.05
CA ALA A 61 17.89 -4.50 11.78
C ALA A 61 19.02 -5.13 10.94
N ASP A 62 18.88 -6.40 10.54
CA ASP A 62 19.86 -7.07 9.70
C ASP A 62 19.82 -6.45 8.29
N PRO A 63 20.93 -5.93 7.75
CA PRO A 63 20.95 -5.31 6.42
C PRO A 63 20.57 -6.27 5.29
N ASP A 64 20.72 -7.59 5.48
CA ASP A 64 20.31 -8.60 4.49
C ASP A 64 18.80 -8.86 4.49
N VAL A 65 18.09 -8.40 5.52
CA VAL A 65 16.62 -8.46 5.65
C VAL A 65 15.98 -7.10 5.42
N SER A 66 16.61 -6.06 5.97
CA SER A 66 16.12 -4.68 6.00
C SER A 66 17.14 -3.77 5.33
N ALA A 67 17.05 -3.66 4.00
CA ALA A 67 18.00 -2.93 3.16
C ALA A 67 18.25 -1.48 3.62
N LEU A 68 17.30 -0.85 4.31
CA LEU A 68 17.47 0.47 4.91
C LEU A 68 18.72 0.59 5.80
N PHE A 69 19.10 -0.48 6.49
CA PHE A 69 20.30 -0.53 7.34
C PHE A 69 21.58 -0.89 6.56
N GLY A 70 21.47 -1.26 5.29
CA GLY A 70 22.58 -1.65 4.40
C GLY A 70 22.99 -0.58 3.37
N VAL A 71 22.44 0.63 3.44
CA VAL A 71 22.72 1.69 2.47
C VAL A 71 24.17 2.17 2.54
N ARG A 72 24.85 2.18 1.40
CA ARG A 72 26.27 2.55 1.24
C ARG A 72 26.50 3.33 -0.05
N ARG A 73 27.60 4.10 -0.09
CA ARG A 73 27.89 5.07 -1.16
C ARG A 73 28.25 4.43 -2.51
N ASP A 74 28.70 3.19 -2.50
CA ASP A 74 29.14 2.43 -3.68
C ASP A 74 28.00 1.65 -4.36
N LEU A 75 26.74 1.89 -3.97
CA LEU A 75 25.58 1.35 -4.68
C LEU A 75 25.39 2.04 -6.05
N PRO A 76 24.82 1.33 -7.04
CA PRO A 76 24.51 1.92 -8.34
C PRO A 76 23.41 2.99 -8.23
N PRO A 77 23.26 3.85 -9.26
CA PRO A 77 22.10 4.73 -9.38
C PRO A 77 20.80 3.96 -9.21
N ALA A 78 19.84 4.55 -8.50
CA ALA A 78 18.58 3.91 -8.17
C ALA A 78 17.37 4.78 -8.51
N MET A 79 16.27 4.12 -8.85
CA MET A 79 14.94 4.73 -8.88
C MET A 79 14.10 4.10 -7.78
N VAL A 80 13.48 4.93 -6.94
CA VAL A 80 12.51 4.49 -5.93
C VAL A 80 11.13 4.99 -6.33
N VAL A 81 10.18 4.07 -6.43
CA VAL A 81 8.78 4.37 -6.74
C VAL A 81 7.94 4.11 -5.50
N THR A 82 7.09 5.07 -5.14
CA THR A 82 6.12 4.89 -4.06
C THR A 82 4.69 5.18 -4.51
N ALA A 83 3.74 4.49 -3.88
CA ALA A 83 2.31 4.66 -4.08
C ALA A 83 1.68 5.33 -2.86
N GLU A 84 0.61 6.11 -3.05
CA GLU A 84 -0.09 6.79 -1.94
C GLU A 84 -0.67 5.80 -0.94
N PHE A 85 -1.36 4.77 -1.43
CA PHE A 85 -2.06 3.78 -0.63
C PHE A 85 -1.25 2.49 -0.53
N ASP A 86 -0.05 2.59 0.04
CA ASP A 86 0.88 1.47 0.22
C ASP A 86 1.47 1.48 1.63
N VAL A 87 1.41 0.33 2.31
CA VAL A 87 1.96 0.15 3.66
C VAL A 87 3.49 0.24 3.70
N LEU A 88 4.16 0.07 2.55
CA LEU A 88 5.63 0.16 2.44
C LEU A 88 6.12 1.57 2.07
N ARG A 89 5.19 2.54 1.95
CA ARG A 89 5.46 3.87 1.41
C ARG A 89 6.54 4.60 2.21
N ASP A 90 6.42 4.60 3.52
CA ASP A 90 7.23 5.45 4.39
C ASP A 90 8.67 4.90 4.48
N GLU A 91 8.84 3.58 4.49
CA GLU A 91 10.13 2.90 4.43
C GLU A 91 10.83 3.14 3.10
N ALA A 92 10.09 3.09 1.98
CA ALA A 92 10.65 3.39 0.67
C ALA A 92 11.11 4.86 0.57
N ILE A 93 10.35 5.81 1.13
CA ILE A 93 10.76 7.21 1.23
C ILE A 93 12.05 7.36 2.07
N GLN A 94 12.14 6.66 3.20
CA GLN A 94 13.35 6.66 4.03
C GLN A 94 14.55 6.09 3.27
N TYR A 95 14.36 5.00 2.52
CA TYR A 95 15.41 4.39 1.72
C TYR A 95 15.93 5.35 0.63
N ALA A 96 15.03 5.98 -0.12
CA ALA A 96 15.39 6.98 -1.14
C ALA A 96 16.20 8.15 -0.54
N LYS A 97 15.75 8.69 0.59
CA LYS A 97 16.48 9.74 1.32
C LYS A 97 17.87 9.27 1.75
N LYS A 98 17.98 8.06 2.29
CA LYS A 98 19.24 7.50 2.75
C LYS A 98 20.25 7.35 1.60
N LEU A 99 19.80 6.89 0.43
CA LEU A 99 20.62 6.80 -0.78
C LEU A 99 21.18 8.18 -1.16
N GLN A 100 20.31 9.20 -1.19
CA GLN A 100 20.72 10.57 -1.51
C GLN A 100 21.70 11.14 -0.48
N GLU A 101 21.47 10.90 0.82
CA GLU A 101 22.35 11.34 1.92
C GLU A 101 23.77 10.79 1.79
N VAL A 102 23.92 9.53 1.39
CA VAL A 102 25.24 8.91 1.21
C VAL A 102 25.87 9.22 -0.15
N GLY A 103 25.17 9.96 -1.01
CA GLY A 103 25.66 10.40 -2.32
C GLY A 103 25.42 9.42 -3.46
N VAL A 104 24.53 8.44 -3.30
CA VAL A 104 24.08 7.57 -4.41
C VAL A 104 23.06 8.37 -5.24
N PRO A 105 23.23 8.47 -6.56
CA PRO A 105 22.21 9.08 -7.43
C PRO A 105 20.89 8.35 -7.29
N CYS A 106 19.86 9.02 -6.79
CA CYS A 106 18.55 8.41 -6.58
C CYS A 106 17.44 9.32 -7.08
N GLU A 107 16.67 8.82 -8.04
CA GLU A 107 15.41 9.41 -8.49
C GLU A 107 14.26 8.84 -7.64
N TRP A 108 13.42 9.71 -7.08
CA TRP A 108 12.23 9.27 -6.34
C TRP A 108 10.97 9.79 -7.02
N LYS A 109 10.04 8.88 -7.34
CA LYS A 109 8.73 9.20 -7.91
C LYS A 109 7.60 8.68 -7.02
N HIS A 110 6.59 9.53 -6.82
CA HIS A 110 5.44 9.23 -5.98
C HIS A 110 4.12 9.35 -6.77
N TYR A 111 3.31 8.29 -6.74
CA TYR A 111 2.06 8.18 -7.50
C TYR A 111 0.85 8.26 -6.56
N LYS A 112 0.19 9.42 -6.58
CA LYS A 112 -0.90 9.79 -5.64
C LYS A 112 -2.17 8.94 -5.74
N THR A 113 -2.38 8.28 -6.87
CA THR A 113 -3.56 7.45 -7.14
C THR A 113 -3.24 5.96 -7.16
N ALA A 114 -1.99 5.59 -6.84
CA ALA A 114 -1.52 4.22 -6.87
C ALA A 114 -1.64 3.52 -5.52
N PHE A 115 -1.61 2.19 -5.56
CA PHE A 115 -1.58 1.29 -4.41
C PHE A 115 -0.57 0.17 -4.65
N HIS A 116 -0.32 -0.63 -3.61
CA HIS A 116 0.65 -1.73 -3.66
C HIS A 116 0.38 -2.72 -4.80
N GLY A 117 1.40 -3.01 -5.60
CA GLY A 117 1.31 -3.98 -6.71
C GLY A 117 0.62 -3.47 -7.98
N LEU A 118 0.27 -2.19 -8.08
CA LEU A 118 -0.43 -1.63 -9.26
C LEU A 118 0.24 -1.98 -10.61
N CYS A 119 1.56 -2.07 -10.65
CA CYS A 119 2.32 -2.41 -11.87
C CYS A 119 2.02 -3.81 -12.42
N THR A 120 1.44 -4.72 -11.63
CA THR A 120 1.08 -6.07 -12.08
C THR A 120 -0.30 -6.11 -12.74
N LEU A 121 -1.09 -5.04 -12.64
CA LEU A 121 -2.41 -4.98 -13.25
C LEU A 121 -2.30 -4.52 -14.71
N PRO A 122 -2.83 -5.30 -15.66
CA PRO A 122 -2.81 -4.91 -17.07
C PRO A 122 -3.69 -3.68 -17.31
N ASP A 123 -3.30 -2.88 -18.29
CA ASP A 123 -4.12 -1.81 -18.90
C ASP A 123 -4.60 -0.67 -18.00
N THR A 124 -3.97 -0.42 -16.86
CA THR A 124 -4.24 0.81 -16.09
C THR A 124 -3.35 1.96 -16.60
N PRO A 125 -3.89 3.19 -16.79
CA PRO A 125 -3.08 4.34 -17.22
C PRO A 125 -1.92 4.66 -16.29
N VAL A 126 -2.13 4.50 -14.97
CA VAL A 126 -1.10 4.78 -13.96
C VAL A 126 0.00 3.73 -14.01
N ALA A 127 -0.31 2.44 -14.17
CA ALA A 127 0.73 1.41 -14.33
C ALA A 127 1.57 1.65 -15.59
N LYS A 128 0.93 2.02 -16.71
CA LYS A 128 1.65 2.38 -17.96
C LYS A 128 2.63 3.53 -17.72
N HIS A 129 2.19 4.58 -17.04
CA HIS A 129 3.04 5.72 -16.70
C HIS A 129 4.22 5.33 -15.79
N ILE A 130 3.98 4.48 -14.78
CA ILE A 130 5.06 3.97 -13.91
C ILE A 130 6.08 3.19 -14.75
N ILE A 131 5.63 2.33 -15.65
CA ILE A 131 6.51 1.53 -16.52
C ILE A 131 7.31 2.44 -17.45
N GLU A 132 6.68 3.44 -18.07
CA GLU A 132 7.35 4.43 -18.92
C GLU A 132 8.44 5.18 -18.16
N ASP A 133 8.16 5.60 -16.92
CA ASP A 133 9.13 6.26 -16.07
C ASP A 133 10.32 5.36 -15.71
N VAL A 134 10.07 4.08 -15.44
CA VAL A 134 11.12 3.08 -15.19
C VAL A 134 11.98 2.87 -16.45
N CYS A 135 11.36 2.75 -17.63
CA CYS A 135 12.10 2.64 -18.89
C CYS A 135 12.98 3.87 -19.13
N CYS A 136 12.45 5.09 -18.95
CA CYS A 136 13.21 6.32 -19.08
C CYS A 136 14.42 6.36 -18.14
N PHE A 137 14.24 5.92 -16.89
CA PHE A 137 15.34 5.85 -15.92
C PHE A 137 16.43 4.87 -16.37
N LEU A 138 16.05 3.68 -16.85
CA LEU A 138 16.99 2.67 -17.31
C LEU A 138 17.77 3.14 -18.54
N ASP A 139 17.10 3.75 -19.53
CA ASP A 139 17.74 4.26 -20.74
C ASP A 139 18.79 5.36 -20.45
N GLY A 140 18.63 6.09 -19.34
CA GLY A 140 19.57 7.13 -18.91
C GLY A 140 20.70 6.64 -18.00
N ASN A 141 20.65 5.40 -17.52
CA ASN A 141 21.57 4.88 -16.48
C ASN A 141 22.19 3.50 -16.79
N LEU A 142 21.89 2.91 -17.96
CA LEU A 142 22.54 1.70 -18.52
C LEU A 142 23.49 2.09 -19.66
#